data_AF-A0A2S9K264-F1
#
_entry.id   AF-A0A2S9K264-F1
#
_cell.length_a   1.000
_cell.length_b   1.000
_cell.length_c   1.000
_cell.angle_alpha   90.00
_cell.angle_beta   90.00
_cell.angle_gamma   90.00
#
_symmetry.space_group_name_H-M   'P 1'
#
loop_
_entity.id
_entity.type
_entity.pdbx_description
1 polymer ?
#
loop_
_entity_poly.entity_id
_entity_poly.type
_entity_poly.pdbx_seq_one_letter_code
_entity_poly.pdbx_strand_id
1 'polypeptide(L)'
;MSIIKKIAILRQGLLDSIKANEGDINLQIFEDFYPDEAHFIYELLQNAEDAGATEVAFELTQHGCSFEHNGARHFDERDIRGITGISNSSKKEKTDKIGKFGVGFKSVFVYTDSPIVFSKNHSFKIVKLVLPVEVTPKKNLGERTRFELPFDNPKKNVKAAHTEIKAGLEQLSEITLLFLKNTRNIKWRINDKNGEILRLQHSEHHIEVRGVVNGKEVFSSHWLCFTAE
;
A
#
# COMPACT_ATOMS: atom_id res chain seq x y z
N MET A 1 -17.01 19.47 -11.86
CA MET A 1 -17.07 18.10 -11.30
C MET A 1 -15.66 17.62 -11.00
N SER A 2 -15.40 17.14 -9.79
CA SER A 2 -14.08 16.65 -9.39
C SER A 2 -13.66 15.41 -10.19
N ILE A 3 -12.35 15.11 -10.17
CA ILE A 3 -11.81 13.94 -10.87
C ILE A 3 -12.35 12.63 -10.30
N ILE A 4 -12.50 12.56 -8.97
CA ILE A 4 -13.06 11.39 -8.28
C ILE A 4 -14.49 11.15 -8.75
N LYS A 5 -15.33 12.19 -8.86
CA LYS A 5 -16.70 12.06 -9.38
C LYS A 5 -16.74 11.59 -10.84
N LYS A 6 -15.83 12.08 -11.69
CA LYS A 6 -15.72 11.60 -13.10
C LYS A 6 -15.40 10.11 -13.14
N ILE A 7 -14.44 9.65 -12.35
CA ILE A 7 -14.07 8.23 -12.27
C ILE A 7 -15.23 7.43 -11.67
N ALA A 8 -15.89 7.93 -10.63
CA ALA A 8 -17.02 7.27 -9.99
C ALA A 8 -18.17 7.00 -10.97
N ILE A 9 -18.51 7.95 -11.85
CA ILE A 9 -19.54 7.75 -12.88
C ILE A 9 -19.17 6.59 -13.82
N LEU A 10 -17.91 6.54 -14.28
CA LEU A 10 -17.44 5.44 -15.14
C LEU A 10 -17.49 4.09 -14.41
N ARG A 11 -17.11 4.06 -13.13
CA ARG A 11 -17.12 2.84 -12.31
C ARG A 11 -18.52 2.39 -11.94
N GLN A 12 -19.45 3.31 -11.76
CA GLN A 12 -20.85 3.00 -11.56
C GLN A 12 -21.45 2.33 -12.81
N GLY A 13 -21.20 2.89 -14.00
CA GLY A 13 -21.66 2.26 -15.25
C GLY A 13 -21.10 0.84 -15.46
N LEU A 14 -19.83 0.61 -15.08
CA LEU A 14 -19.24 -0.73 -15.07
C LEU A 14 -19.96 -1.69 -14.10
N LEU A 15 -20.24 -1.25 -12.87
CA LEU A 15 -20.96 -2.05 -11.88
C LEU A 15 -22.39 -2.36 -12.34
N ASP A 16 -23.06 -1.41 -12.96
CA ASP A 16 -24.40 -1.58 -13.52
C ASP A 16 -24.39 -2.62 -14.65
N SER A 17 -23.39 -2.55 -15.54
CA SER A 17 -23.19 -3.57 -16.58
C SER A 17 -22.92 -4.96 -16.00
N ILE A 18 -22.06 -5.08 -14.99
CA ILE A 18 -21.79 -6.38 -14.33
C ILE A 18 -23.07 -6.95 -13.73
N LYS A 19 -23.86 -6.12 -13.05
CA LYS A 19 -25.13 -6.53 -12.46
C LYS A 19 -26.14 -6.97 -13.53
N ALA A 20 -26.18 -6.30 -14.68
CA ALA A 20 -27.06 -6.65 -15.79
C ALA A 20 -26.71 -7.99 -16.47
N ASN A 21 -25.50 -8.51 -16.27
CA ASN A 21 -25.08 -9.84 -16.76
C ASN A 21 -25.24 -10.94 -15.68
N GLU A 22 -26.08 -10.72 -14.66
CA GLU A 22 -26.60 -11.72 -13.71
C GLU A 22 -25.57 -12.70 -13.07
N GLY A 23 -24.30 -12.31 -12.96
CA GLY A 23 -23.26 -13.10 -12.32
C GLY A 23 -22.18 -13.67 -13.25
N ASP A 24 -22.24 -13.40 -14.56
CA ASP A 24 -21.20 -13.82 -15.51
C ASP A 24 -19.80 -13.27 -15.17
N ILE A 25 -19.75 -12.13 -14.46
CA ILE A 25 -18.51 -11.48 -14.04
C ILE A 25 -18.54 -11.28 -12.52
N ASN A 26 -17.71 -12.04 -11.80
CA ASN A 26 -17.53 -11.87 -10.36
C ASN A 26 -16.26 -11.08 -10.05
N LEU A 27 -16.40 -9.86 -9.53
CA LEU A 27 -15.26 -9.05 -9.10
C LEU A 27 -14.57 -9.60 -7.85
N GLN A 28 -15.25 -10.44 -7.06
CA GLN A 28 -14.65 -11.02 -5.86
C GLN A 28 -13.60 -12.08 -6.17
N ILE A 29 -13.47 -12.52 -7.44
CA ILE A 29 -12.40 -13.44 -7.86
C ILE A 29 -11.00 -12.88 -7.54
N PHE A 30 -10.86 -11.55 -7.42
CA PHE A 30 -9.59 -10.94 -7.01
C PHE A 30 -9.18 -11.31 -5.59
N GLU A 31 -10.13 -11.58 -4.68
CA GLU A 31 -9.82 -12.00 -3.31
C GLU A 31 -9.18 -13.41 -3.31
N ASP A 32 -9.58 -14.28 -4.23
CA ASP A 32 -9.08 -15.66 -4.33
C ASP A 32 -7.64 -15.75 -4.91
N PHE A 33 -7.15 -14.67 -5.55
CA PHE A 33 -5.81 -14.63 -6.16
C PHE A 33 -4.70 -14.17 -5.20
N TYR A 34 -5.00 -13.78 -3.96
CA TYR A 34 -3.98 -13.39 -2.97
C TYR A 34 -3.93 -14.38 -1.81
N PRO A 35 -3.32 -15.57 -2.00
CA PRO A 35 -3.13 -16.54 -0.93
C PRO A 35 -2.09 -16.07 0.10
N ASP A 36 -1.22 -15.12 -0.26
CA ASP A 36 -0.14 -14.64 0.60
C ASP A 36 -0.65 -13.65 1.65
N GLU A 37 -0.54 -14.03 2.92
CA GLU A 37 -0.87 -13.20 4.07
C GLU A 37 -0.07 -11.90 4.04
N ALA A 38 -0.75 -10.77 4.27
CA ALA A 38 -0.18 -9.43 4.38
C ALA A 38 0.67 -8.95 3.18
N HIS A 39 0.51 -9.55 1.99
CA HIS A 39 1.23 -9.15 0.77
C HIS A 39 1.10 -7.65 0.43
N PHE A 40 -0.04 -7.04 0.78
CA PHE A 40 -0.30 -5.61 0.58
C PHE A 40 0.76 -4.70 1.21
N ILE A 41 1.49 -5.16 2.24
CA ILE A 41 2.57 -4.40 2.86
C ILE A 41 3.62 -4.01 1.80
N TYR A 42 4.06 -4.98 1.00
CA TYR A 42 5.07 -4.74 -0.05
C TYR A 42 4.52 -3.88 -1.19
N GLU A 43 3.24 -4.03 -1.53
CA GLU A 43 2.57 -3.21 -2.53
C GLU A 43 2.48 -1.74 -2.10
N LEU A 44 2.21 -1.48 -0.81
CA LEU A 44 2.23 -0.13 -0.26
C LEU A 44 3.66 0.44 -0.19
N LEU A 45 4.66 -0.37 0.13
CA LEU A 45 6.07 0.03 0.06
C LEU A 45 6.47 0.42 -1.38
N GLN A 46 6.07 -0.35 -2.38
CA GLN A 46 6.30 -0.02 -3.79
C GLN A 46 5.58 1.27 -4.21
N ASN A 47 4.33 1.49 -3.77
CA ASN A 47 3.62 2.74 -4.04
C ASN A 47 4.35 3.95 -3.44
N ALA A 48 4.90 3.81 -2.23
CA ALA A 48 5.70 4.86 -1.61
C ALA A 48 7.03 5.09 -2.36
N GLU A 49 7.69 4.02 -2.79
CA GLU A 49 8.91 4.06 -3.60
C GLU A 49 8.69 4.78 -4.94
N ASP A 50 7.61 4.47 -5.64
CA ASP A 50 7.20 5.13 -6.89
C ASP A 50 6.83 6.61 -6.70
N ALA A 51 6.46 6.99 -5.47
CA ALA A 51 6.22 8.37 -5.09
C ALA A 51 7.50 9.10 -4.64
N GLY A 52 8.64 8.41 -4.61
CA GLY A 52 9.93 8.94 -4.15
C GLY A 52 9.98 9.15 -2.63
N ALA A 53 9.25 8.34 -1.86
CA ALA A 53 9.29 8.41 -0.41
C ALA A 53 10.67 7.97 0.12
N THR A 54 11.13 8.64 1.18
CA THR A 54 12.32 8.24 1.93
C THR A 54 11.96 7.56 3.25
N GLU A 55 10.77 7.87 3.77
CA GLU A 55 10.24 7.36 5.02
C GLU A 55 8.80 6.89 4.84
N VAL A 56 8.52 5.72 5.41
CA VAL A 56 7.18 5.15 5.52
C VAL A 56 6.90 4.74 6.96
N ALA A 57 5.63 4.72 7.34
CA ALA A 57 5.19 4.29 8.67
C ALA A 57 3.90 3.46 8.57
N PHE A 58 3.92 2.29 9.20
CA PHE A 58 2.72 1.49 9.47
C PHE A 58 2.26 1.69 10.91
N GLU A 59 0.95 1.73 11.11
CA GLU A 59 0.34 1.66 12.43
C GLU A 59 -0.79 0.62 12.40
N LEU A 60 -0.64 -0.41 13.23
CA LEU A 60 -1.61 -1.47 13.40
C LEU A 60 -2.34 -1.31 14.74
N THR A 61 -3.66 -1.32 14.67
CA THR A 61 -4.58 -1.32 15.80
C THR A 61 -5.45 -2.58 15.74
N GLN A 62 -6.20 -2.86 16.82
CA GLN A 62 -7.15 -3.98 16.85
C GLN A 62 -8.18 -3.95 15.70
N HIS A 63 -8.50 -2.77 15.16
CA HIS A 63 -9.61 -2.58 14.22
C HIS A 63 -9.17 -2.09 12.83
N GLY A 64 -7.87 -2.02 12.57
CA GLY A 64 -7.38 -1.59 11.27
C GLY A 64 -5.89 -1.36 11.22
N CYS A 65 -5.38 -1.19 10.01
CA CYS A 65 -4.01 -0.83 9.71
C CYS A 65 -4.00 0.52 8.98
N SER A 66 -3.01 1.36 9.23
CA SER A 66 -2.75 2.54 8.43
C SER A 66 -1.31 2.55 7.95
N PHE A 67 -1.11 3.16 6.78
CA PHE A 67 0.19 3.30 6.15
C PHE A 67 0.36 4.74 5.68
N GLU A 68 1.51 5.34 5.94
CA GLU A 68 1.78 6.72 5.61
C GLU A 68 3.19 6.90 5.07
N HIS A 69 3.36 7.73 4.05
CA HIS A 69 4.67 8.02 3.47
C HIS A 69 4.85 9.48 3.09
N ASN A 70 6.11 9.91 3.00
CA ASN A 70 6.51 11.29 2.71
C ASN A 70 6.87 11.54 1.24
N GLY A 71 6.32 10.74 0.32
CA GLY A 71 6.65 10.85 -1.11
C GLY A 71 6.29 12.22 -1.69
N ALA A 72 7.19 12.82 -2.46
CA ALA A 72 7.01 14.14 -3.05
C ALA A 72 5.97 14.14 -4.19
N ARG A 73 5.75 13.00 -4.84
CA ARG A 73 4.71 12.85 -5.85
C ARG A 73 3.38 12.50 -5.19
N HIS A 74 2.43 13.42 -5.26
CA HIS A 74 1.07 13.17 -4.78
C HIS A 74 0.25 12.36 -5.78
N PHE A 75 -0.80 11.71 -5.28
CA PHE A 75 -1.80 11.03 -6.10
C PHE A 75 -2.34 11.95 -7.21
N ASP A 76 -2.36 11.44 -8.44
CA ASP A 76 -2.95 12.06 -9.62
C ASP A 76 -4.13 11.23 -10.16
N GLU A 77 -4.75 11.68 -11.26
CA GLU A 77 -5.85 10.96 -11.89
C GLU A 77 -5.48 9.51 -12.29
N ARG A 78 -4.26 9.29 -12.78
CA ARG A 78 -3.80 7.98 -13.24
C ARG A 78 -3.68 7.01 -12.07
N ASP A 79 -3.17 7.48 -10.93
CA ASP A 79 -3.09 6.67 -9.71
C ASP A 79 -4.49 6.25 -9.23
N ILE A 80 -5.45 7.19 -9.19
CA ILE A 80 -6.83 6.89 -8.80
C ILE A 80 -7.44 5.87 -9.76
N ARG A 81 -7.26 6.06 -11.07
CA ARG A 81 -7.75 5.11 -12.09
C ARG A 81 -7.12 3.73 -11.94
N GLY A 82 -5.83 3.67 -11.60
CA GLY A 82 -5.07 2.44 -11.39
C GLY A 82 -5.60 1.64 -10.21
N ILE A 83 -5.67 2.24 -9.02
CA ILE A 83 -6.10 1.52 -7.81
C ILE A 83 -7.61 1.19 -7.80
N THR A 84 -8.42 1.97 -8.53
CA THR A 84 -9.85 1.70 -8.75
C THR A 84 -10.13 0.88 -10.01
N GLY A 85 -9.09 0.45 -10.74
CA GLY A 85 -9.19 -0.31 -11.97
C GLY A 85 -9.52 -1.78 -11.78
N ILE A 86 -9.94 -2.41 -12.89
CA ILE A 86 -10.02 -3.86 -13.09
C ILE A 86 -9.12 -4.16 -14.29
N SER A 87 -7.81 -4.16 -14.10
CA SER A 87 -6.88 -4.53 -15.17
C SER A 87 -6.12 -5.77 -14.74
N ASN A 88 -6.30 -6.87 -15.47
CA ASN A 88 -5.33 -7.96 -15.42
C ASN A 88 -4.11 -7.51 -16.23
N SER A 89 -2.91 -7.67 -15.69
CA SER A 89 -1.68 -7.03 -16.17
C SER A 89 -1.11 -7.63 -17.47
N SER A 90 -1.97 -7.98 -18.42
CA SER A 90 -1.63 -8.71 -19.65
C SER A 90 -1.40 -7.82 -20.88
N LYS A 91 -1.46 -6.48 -20.76
CA LYS A 91 -1.09 -5.58 -21.88
C LYS A 91 0.30 -4.98 -21.70
N LYS A 92 1.22 -5.55 -22.48
CA LYS A 92 2.51 -4.99 -22.89
C LYS A 92 2.30 -3.62 -23.54
N GLU A 93 2.42 -2.53 -22.80
CA GLU A 93 2.83 -1.25 -23.39
C GLU A 93 3.78 -0.52 -22.44
N LYS A 94 5.06 -0.56 -22.85
CA LYS A 94 6.18 0.35 -22.57
C LYS A 94 6.03 1.29 -21.37
N THR A 95 6.72 0.97 -20.28
CA THR A 95 7.60 1.88 -19.52
C THR A 95 8.30 1.08 -18.42
N ASP A 96 9.60 1.30 -18.21
CA ASP A 96 10.50 0.62 -17.25
C ASP A 96 10.19 0.86 -15.75
N LYS A 97 8.90 0.92 -15.38
CA LYS A 97 8.45 0.99 -13.99
C LYS A 97 7.92 -0.39 -13.59
N ILE A 98 8.70 -1.10 -12.78
CA ILE A 98 8.29 -2.32 -12.10
C ILE A 98 7.21 -1.92 -11.09
N GLY A 99 5.94 -2.03 -11.50
CA GLY A 99 4.79 -1.57 -10.72
C GLY A 99 3.55 -1.52 -11.60
N LYS A 100 2.98 -2.69 -11.92
CA LYS A 100 1.74 -2.80 -12.69
C LYS A 100 0.56 -2.39 -11.79
N PHE A 101 0.27 -1.10 -11.76
CA PHE A 101 -0.83 -0.50 -10.99
C PHE A 101 -2.14 -1.28 -11.18
N GLY A 102 -2.73 -1.71 -10.07
CA GLY A 102 -4.14 -2.08 -9.98
C GLY A 102 -4.44 -3.52 -9.61
N VAL A 103 -3.49 -4.46 -9.75
CA VAL A 103 -3.65 -5.84 -9.26
C VAL A 103 -3.17 -5.91 -7.82
N GLY A 104 -1.88 -5.72 -7.56
CA GLY A 104 -1.30 -5.92 -6.23
C GLY A 104 -1.95 -5.11 -5.10
N PHE A 105 -2.35 -3.84 -5.35
CA PHE A 105 -3.13 -3.06 -4.38
C PHE A 105 -4.44 -3.75 -3.94
N LYS A 106 -5.06 -4.59 -4.78
CA LYS A 106 -6.30 -5.29 -4.42
C LYS A 106 -6.13 -6.28 -3.27
N SER A 107 -4.90 -6.68 -2.94
CA SER A 107 -4.63 -7.49 -1.74
C SER A 107 -5.09 -6.83 -0.43
N VAL A 108 -5.27 -5.49 -0.40
CA VAL A 108 -5.89 -4.82 0.77
C VAL A 108 -7.34 -5.28 1.01
N PHE A 109 -8.05 -5.71 -0.04
CA PHE A 109 -9.45 -6.11 0.07
C PHE A 109 -9.65 -7.43 0.80
N VAL A 110 -8.58 -8.21 1.03
CA VAL A 110 -8.61 -9.35 1.96
C VAL A 110 -8.89 -8.89 3.40
N TYR A 111 -8.52 -7.66 3.74
CA TYR A 111 -8.60 -7.11 5.09
C TYR A 111 -9.69 -6.03 5.25
N THR A 112 -10.00 -5.29 4.18
CA THR A 112 -10.94 -4.15 4.22
C THR A 112 -11.87 -4.11 3.01
N ASP A 113 -13.15 -3.80 3.22
CA ASP A 113 -14.09 -3.50 2.14
C ASP A 113 -14.08 -2.02 1.73
N SER A 114 -13.47 -1.17 2.56
CA SER A 114 -13.49 0.28 2.39
C SER A 114 -12.14 0.98 2.64
N PRO A 115 -11.07 0.63 1.89
CA PRO A 115 -9.79 1.31 2.01
C PRO A 115 -9.95 2.80 1.69
N ILE A 116 -9.33 3.65 2.52
CA ILE A 116 -9.39 5.09 2.41
C ILE A 116 -8.00 5.62 2.06
N VAL A 117 -7.94 6.49 1.06
CA VAL A 117 -6.72 7.16 0.62
C VAL A 117 -6.86 8.65 0.87
N PHE A 118 -5.86 9.22 1.54
CA PHE A 118 -5.69 10.65 1.74
C PHE A 118 -4.36 11.07 1.13
N SER A 119 -4.39 12.08 0.26
CA SER A 119 -3.22 12.81 -0.22
C SER A 119 -3.53 14.30 -0.19
N LYS A 120 -2.53 15.13 -0.51
CA LYS A 120 -2.66 16.59 -0.60
C LYS A 120 -3.93 17.05 -1.34
N ASN A 121 -4.19 16.49 -2.52
CA ASN A 121 -5.23 16.99 -3.42
C ASN A 121 -6.47 16.10 -3.49
N HIS A 122 -6.36 14.84 -3.05
CA HIS A 122 -7.39 13.83 -3.25
C HIS A 122 -7.62 13.04 -1.97
N SER A 123 -8.88 12.91 -1.57
CA SER A 123 -9.28 12.10 -0.42
C SER A 123 -10.53 11.31 -0.79
N PHE A 124 -10.42 9.99 -0.80
CA PHE A 124 -11.51 9.11 -1.20
C PHE A 124 -11.40 7.75 -0.53
N LYS A 125 -12.55 7.11 -0.33
CA LYS A 125 -12.65 5.69 -0.03
C LYS A 125 -12.99 4.92 -1.29
N ILE A 126 -12.54 3.67 -1.40
CA ILE A 126 -12.95 2.77 -2.48
C ILE A 126 -13.98 1.81 -1.91
N VAL A 127 -15.13 1.70 -2.54
CA VAL A 127 -16.17 0.73 -2.18
C VAL A 127 -16.45 -0.18 -3.37
N LYS A 128 -17.02 -1.37 -3.10
CA LYS A 128 -17.35 -2.34 -4.15
C LYS A 128 -16.13 -2.63 -5.05
N LEU A 129 -14.94 -2.70 -4.46
CA LEU A 129 -13.62 -2.94 -5.08
C LEU A 129 -13.12 -1.88 -6.08
N VAL A 130 -14.00 -1.08 -6.68
CA VAL A 130 -13.68 -0.22 -7.84
C VAL A 130 -14.29 1.17 -7.80
N LEU A 131 -15.25 1.46 -6.91
CA LEU A 131 -15.98 2.72 -6.91
C LEU A 131 -15.34 3.70 -5.93
N PRO A 132 -14.65 4.76 -6.39
CA PRO A 132 -14.16 5.79 -5.48
C PRO A 132 -15.28 6.72 -5.03
N VAL A 133 -15.30 7.06 -3.76
CA VAL A 133 -16.24 7.98 -3.12
C VAL A 133 -15.44 9.02 -2.35
N GLU A 134 -15.67 10.30 -2.61
CA GLU A 134 -14.98 11.40 -1.92
C GLU A 134 -15.24 11.33 -0.41
N VAL A 135 -14.19 11.63 0.36
CA VAL A 135 -14.28 11.80 1.81
C VAL A 135 -13.67 13.13 2.21
N THR A 136 -14.02 13.62 3.39
CA THR A 136 -13.40 14.82 3.96
C THR A 136 -11.89 14.62 4.09
N PRO A 137 -11.05 15.55 3.60
CA PRO A 137 -9.61 15.47 3.76
C PRO A 137 -9.18 15.34 5.22
N LYS A 138 -8.12 14.57 5.47
CA LYS A 138 -7.60 14.39 6.82
C LYS A 138 -6.85 15.64 7.26
N LYS A 139 -7.27 16.22 8.40
CA LYS A 139 -6.59 17.36 9.01
C LYS A 139 -5.16 16.97 9.43
N ASN A 140 -4.23 17.93 9.35
CA ASN A 140 -2.85 17.78 9.81
C ASN A 140 -2.02 16.68 9.11
N LEU A 141 -2.43 16.22 7.92
CA LEU A 141 -1.63 15.27 7.13
C LEU A 141 -0.41 15.93 6.46
N GLY A 142 -0.46 17.26 6.28
CA GLY A 142 0.55 18.00 5.55
C GLY A 142 0.61 17.53 4.09
N GLU A 143 1.83 17.26 3.61
CA GLU A 143 2.11 16.81 2.24
C GLU A 143 2.16 15.28 2.10
N ARG A 144 1.94 14.55 3.21
CA ARG A 144 2.05 13.09 3.25
C ARG A 144 0.87 12.43 2.53
N THR A 145 1.08 11.19 2.09
CA THR A 145 0.01 10.33 1.62
C THR A 145 -0.24 9.25 2.66
N ARG A 146 -1.51 9.00 2.96
CA ARG A 146 -1.96 8.06 3.99
C ARG A 146 -3.04 7.13 3.45
N PHE A 147 -2.91 5.85 3.77
CA PHE A 147 -3.90 4.82 3.57
C PHE A 147 -4.45 4.42 4.94
N GLU A 148 -5.77 4.26 5.03
CA GLU A 148 -6.46 3.68 6.19
C GLU A 148 -7.24 2.45 5.74
N LEU A 149 -6.97 1.32 6.38
CA LEU A 149 -7.48 -0.01 6.04
C LEU A 149 -8.24 -0.54 7.27
N PRO A 150 -9.52 -0.16 7.46
CA PRO A 150 -10.34 -0.68 8.55
C PRO A 150 -10.57 -2.19 8.37
N PHE A 151 -10.58 -2.97 9.45
CA PHE A 151 -10.89 -4.41 9.38
C PHE A 151 -12.40 -4.65 9.29
N ASP A 152 -12.98 -4.26 8.17
CA ASP A 152 -14.42 -4.27 7.90
C ASP A 152 -14.85 -5.28 6.83
N ASN A 153 -13.92 -6.09 6.28
CA ASN A 153 -14.29 -7.20 5.40
C ASN A 153 -14.96 -8.33 6.23
N PRO A 154 -16.24 -8.67 5.99
CA PRO A 154 -16.97 -9.67 6.76
C PRO A 154 -16.45 -11.10 6.60
N LYS A 155 -15.69 -11.38 5.53
CA LYS A 155 -15.09 -12.70 5.27
C LYS A 155 -13.81 -12.92 6.08
N LYS A 156 -13.21 -11.87 6.63
CA LYS A 156 -11.97 -11.94 7.39
C LYS A 156 -12.21 -11.68 8.87
N ASN A 157 -11.83 -12.64 9.71
CA ASN A 157 -11.90 -12.43 11.15
C ASN A 157 -10.92 -11.32 11.58
N VAL A 158 -11.40 -10.34 12.36
CA VAL A 158 -10.61 -9.18 12.82
C VAL A 158 -9.35 -9.59 13.60
N LYS A 159 -9.41 -10.63 14.45
CA LYS A 159 -8.24 -11.11 15.18
C LYS A 159 -7.23 -11.78 14.25
N ALA A 160 -7.70 -12.54 13.27
CA ALA A 160 -6.84 -13.15 12.25
C ALA A 160 -6.16 -12.07 11.40
N ALA A 161 -6.93 -11.09 10.89
CA ALA A 161 -6.39 -9.92 10.18
C ALA A 161 -5.29 -9.22 10.96
N HIS A 162 -5.53 -8.91 12.24
CA HIS A 162 -4.53 -8.31 13.10
C HIS A 162 -3.28 -9.22 13.25
N THR A 163 -3.47 -10.52 13.44
CA THR A 163 -2.37 -11.48 13.68
C THR A 163 -1.46 -11.60 12.46
N GLU A 164 -2.05 -11.74 11.28
CA GLU A 164 -1.33 -11.84 10.01
C GLU A 164 -0.54 -10.57 9.70
N ILE A 165 -1.17 -9.39 9.83
CA ILE A 165 -0.49 -8.12 9.57
C ILE A 165 0.61 -7.86 10.59
N LYS A 166 0.37 -8.20 11.86
CA LYS A 166 1.41 -8.16 12.90
C LYS A 166 2.61 -9.02 12.51
N ALA A 167 2.37 -10.28 12.12
CA ALA A 167 3.43 -11.18 11.70
C ALA A 167 4.18 -10.62 10.49
N GLY A 168 3.47 -10.13 9.47
CA GLY A 168 4.08 -9.52 8.29
C GLY A 168 4.96 -8.31 8.61
N LEU A 169 4.52 -7.42 9.51
CA LEU A 169 5.30 -6.25 9.93
C LEU A 169 6.51 -6.63 10.79
N GLU A 170 6.37 -7.59 11.71
CA GLU A 170 7.47 -8.05 12.57
C GLU A 170 8.51 -8.90 11.82
N GLN A 171 8.12 -9.54 10.71
CA GLN A 171 8.98 -10.35 9.86
C GLN A 171 9.53 -9.58 8.64
N LEU A 172 9.31 -8.27 8.55
CA LEU A 172 9.88 -7.46 7.47
C LEU A 172 11.39 -7.68 7.40
N SER A 173 11.83 -8.26 6.29
CA SER A 173 13.23 -8.64 6.11
C SER A 173 14.12 -7.39 6.00
N GLU A 174 15.32 -7.46 6.57
CA GLU A 174 16.40 -6.49 6.35
C GLU A 174 16.74 -6.28 4.86
N ILE A 175 16.51 -7.31 4.04
CA ILE A 175 16.77 -7.27 2.60
C ILE A 175 15.77 -6.34 1.89
N THR A 176 14.59 -6.07 2.48
CA THR A 176 13.54 -5.22 1.88
C THR A 176 14.09 -3.85 1.48
N LEU A 177 14.91 -3.21 2.33
CA LEU A 177 15.49 -1.90 2.04
C LEU A 177 16.62 -1.94 1.00
N LEU A 178 17.25 -3.09 0.78
CA LEU A 178 18.33 -3.21 -0.23
C LEU A 178 17.80 -3.05 -1.65
N PHE A 179 16.54 -3.42 -1.89
CA PHE A 179 15.92 -3.35 -3.21
C PHE A 179 15.11 -2.07 -3.48
N LEU A 180 14.88 -1.24 -2.46
CA LEU A 180 14.21 0.05 -2.60
C LEU A 180 15.24 1.13 -2.93
N LYS A 181 15.00 1.97 -3.93
CA LYS A 181 15.98 2.99 -4.35
C LYS A 181 15.96 4.19 -3.41
N ASN A 182 14.77 4.69 -3.09
CA ASN A 182 14.55 5.94 -2.36
C ASN A 182 14.27 5.70 -0.88
N THR A 183 13.47 4.69 -0.55
CA THR A 183 13.07 4.41 0.84
C THR A 183 14.29 4.03 1.67
N ARG A 184 14.45 4.67 2.83
CA ARG A 184 15.56 4.43 3.76
C ARG A 184 15.08 4.08 5.16
N ASN A 185 13.81 4.32 5.45
CA ASN A 185 13.27 4.15 6.78
C ASN A 185 11.85 3.58 6.70
N ILE A 186 11.68 2.38 7.27
CA ILE A 186 10.38 1.73 7.43
C ILE A 186 10.10 1.63 8.92
N LYS A 187 9.12 2.41 9.39
CA LYS A 187 8.63 2.36 10.77
C LYS A 187 7.36 1.52 10.85
N TRP A 188 7.18 0.84 11.96
CA TRP A 188 5.91 0.24 12.30
C TRP A 188 5.61 0.40 13.79
N ARG A 189 4.32 0.52 14.11
CA ARG A 189 3.81 0.54 15.48
C ARG A 189 2.64 -0.42 15.62
N ILE A 190 2.70 -1.26 16.64
CA ILE A 190 1.67 -2.24 16.98
C ILE A 190 1.38 -2.07 18.47
N ASN A 191 0.26 -1.42 18.79
CA ASN A 191 -0.05 -0.98 20.16
C ASN A 191 1.11 -0.16 20.76
N ASP A 192 1.72 -0.64 21.86
CA ASP A 192 2.85 -0.02 22.55
C ASP A 192 4.22 -0.42 21.98
N LYS A 193 4.27 -1.44 21.12
CA LYS A 193 5.51 -1.90 20.50
C LYS A 193 5.77 -1.08 19.23
N ASN A 194 6.99 -0.60 19.07
CA ASN A 194 7.45 0.04 17.84
C ASN A 194 8.68 -0.66 17.30
N GLY A 195 8.84 -0.63 16.00
CA GLY A 195 10.04 -1.05 15.34
C GLY A 195 10.34 -0.20 14.12
N GLU A 196 11.59 -0.27 13.71
CA GLU A 196 12.14 0.55 12.64
C GLU A 196 13.22 -0.26 11.91
N ILE A 197 13.21 -0.20 10.59
CA ILE A 197 14.30 -0.69 9.74
C ILE A 197 14.89 0.54 9.04
N LEU A 198 16.19 0.76 9.25
CA LEU A 198 16.95 1.90 8.74
C LEU A 198 18.00 1.41 7.75
N ARG A 199 18.11 2.10 6.61
CA ARG A 199 19.22 1.96 5.67
C ARG A 199 20.14 3.17 5.77
N LEU A 200 21.37 2.93 6.23
CA LEU A 200 22.40 3.94 6.43
C LEU A 200 23.47 3.77 5.35
N GLN A 201 23.82 4.86 4.67
CA GLN A 201 24.91 4.89 3.71
C GLN A 201 26.19 5.36 4.43
N HIS A 202 27.22 4.52 4.48
CA HIS A 202 28.51 4.86 5.09
C HIS A 202 29.54 5.33 4.06
N SER A 203 29.52 4.75 2.86
CA SER A 203 30.34 5.15 1.71
C SER A 203 29.61 4.82 0.41
N GLU A 204 30.16 5.15 -0.75
CA GLU A 204 29.57 4.81 -2.07
C GLU A 204 29.20 3.32 -2.20
N HIS A 205 30.04 2.43 -1.67
CA HIS A 205 29.87 0.99 -1.79
C HIS A 205 29.44 0.31 -0.51
N HIS A 206 29.18 1.03 0.58
CA HIS A 206 28.88 0.43 1.88
C HIS A 206 27.56 0.94 2.45
N ILE A 207 26.63 0.00 2.60
CA ILE A 207 25.32 0.19 3.21
C ILE A 207 25.25 -0.63 4.49
N GLU A 208 24.68 -0.06 5.55
CA GLU A 208 24.23 -0.78 6.73
C GLU A 208 22.70 -0.80 6.74
N VAL A 209 22.10 -1.96 7.03
CA VAL A 209 20.69 -2.08 7.37
C VAL A 209 20.58 -2.43 8.85
N ARG A 210 19.88 -1.59 9.61
CA ARG A 210 19.72 -1.74 11.05
C ARG A 210 18.26 -1.91 11.41
N GLY A 211 17.97 -2.92 12.23
CA GLY A 211 16.67 -3.13 12.85
C GLY A 211 16.67 -2.65 14.29
N VAL A 212 15.68 -1.85 14.65
CA VAL A 212 15.48 -1.34 16.01
C VAL A 212 14.07 -1.72 16.46
N VAL A 213 13.91 -2.24 17.67
CA VAL A 213 12.61 -2.52 18.29
C VAL A 213 12.59 -1.94 19.70
N ASN A 214 11.58 -1.12 20.00
CA ASN A 214 11.46 -0.39 21.27
C ASN A 214 12.75 0.35 21.65
N GLY A 215 13.40 0.98 20.66
CA GLY A 215 14.66 1.72 20.83
C GLY A 215 15.91 0.87 21.04
N LYS A 216 15.81 -0.47 21.00
CA LYS A 216 16.95 -1.39 21.08
C LYS A 216 17.27 -1.96 19.72
N GLU A 217 18.55 -1.95 19.35
CA GLU A 217 19.01 -2.64 18.15
C GLU A 217 18.76 -4.15 18.29
N VAL A 218 18.08 -4.73 17.31
CA VAL A 218 17.80 -6.17 17.24
C VAL A 218 18.69 -6.86 16.20
N PHE A 219 19.11 -6.14 15.16
CA PHE A 219 20.10 -6.58 14.20
C PHE A 219 20.78 -5.38 13.53
N SER A 220 21.99 -5.62 13.01
CA SER A 220 22.66 -4.74 12.06
C SER A 220 23.39 -5.61 11.04
N SER A 221 23.13 -5.38 9.76
CA SER A 221 23.80 -6.09 8.65
C SER A 221 24.47 -5.11 7.69
N HIS A 222 25.66 -5.46 7.25
CA HIS A 222 26.52 -4.62 6.41
C HIS A 222 26.62 -5.23 5.01
N TRP A 223 26.42 -4.40 3.99
CA TRP A 223 26.32 -4.81 2.60
C TRP A 223 27.26 -3.98 1.73
N LEU A 224 27.97 -4.66 0.84
CA LEU A 224 28.75 -4.01 -0.20
C LEU A 224 27.92 -3.92 -1.49
N CYS A 225 27.76 -2.72 -2.02
CA CYS A 225 26.99 -2.45 -3.23
C CYS A 225 27.92 -2.03 -4.36
N PHE A 226 27.94 -2.86 -5.42
CA PHE A 226 28.67 -2.58 -6.64
C PHE A 226 27.66 -2.35 -7.77
N THR A 227 27.80 -1.26 -8.50
CA THR A 227 27.06 -1.05 -9.74
C THR A 227 27.75 -1.82 -10.86
N ALA A 228 27.00 -2.57 -11.64
CA ALA A 228 27.52 -3.10 -12.90
C ALA A 228 27.70 -1.90 -13.86
N GLU A 229 28.92 -1.74 -14.39
CA GLU A 229 29.25 -0.80 -15.47
C GLU A 229 28.52 -1.13 -16.78
#